data_AF-A0A4S9D300-F1
#
_entry.id   AF-A0A4S9D300-F1
#
_cell.length_a   1.000
_cell.length_b   1.000
_cell.length_c   1.000
_cell.angle_alpha   90.00
_cell.angle_beta   90.00
_cell.angle_gamma   90.00
#
_symmetry.space_group_name_H-M   'P 1'
#
loop_
_entity.id
_entity.type
_entity.pdbx_description
1 polymer ?
#
loop_
_entity_poly.entity_id
_entity_poly.type
_entity_poly.pdbx_seq_one_letter_code
_entity_poly.pdbx_strand_id
1 'polypeptide(L)'
;MVEKSSFHGVGEAWISEGTKHPGETWDAKGAACVRRKKQPAVGRQDTGGSKRSVGTWKPGTPIAREQLSLHPLSPIRNMNFLQDVRKRLPSAQKLPSYDDLSKSAEKMTPRKISEKHDKVFVTGCQDPALETNQPRANAAFVVLARNKELEGVLQSLKSVERHFNRWFHYPYVFLNDGDFNSTFKDEVRKHVSSNVEFGKIDSSMWGFPDWVDHNVAKEGIRKQGDAAIMYGGMESYHHMCRFYSGFFYKHELLQKYDWYWRVEPEIKYFCDITYDPFIHMERNNKVYGFTIAVKELKETVPNIFRYASAYKRVNNITSTNLWDMFLEPKPEKPADELPKDDPKYKKPLPEDILRTEPGAGTIPDVDPESMEGETYNMCHYWSNFEIARLDWFRSKEYEDFFQMMDRSGGFWMERWGDAPIHSLAAGVLLNVSQVHYFRDIGYRHTTIAHCPANAKARQQNRPPYLETTTLDEKKRIEEDAYWEEWDEEKENGVGCRCRCDPEVPEVELKEGSCLPNWVDVAGGWITPGPPA
;
A
#
# COMPACT_ATOMS: atom_id res chain seq x y z
N MET A 1 -5.52 -0.33 -32.67
CA MET A 1 -4.97 -1.64 -32.26
C MET A 1 -4.47 -1.45 -30.85
N VAL A 2 -5.24 -1.94 -29.88
CA VAL A 2 -4.94 -1.87 -28.45
C VAL A 2 -4.51 -3.27 -28.07
N GLU A 3 -3.24 -3.44 -27.74
CA GLU A 3 -2.69 -4.71 -27.28
C GLU A 3 -3.06 -4.90 -25.81
N LYS A 4 -3.90 -5.92 -25.56
CA LYS A 4 -4.19 -6.43 -24.23
C LYS A 4 -2.95 -7.19 -23.75
N SER A 5 -2.25 -6.70 -22.74
CA SER A 5 -1.30 -7.50 -21.99
C SER A 5 -2.07 -8.50 -21.12
N SER A 6 -1.89 -9.77 -21.46
CA SER A 6 -2.43 -10.93 -20.78
C SER A 6 -1.67 -11.20 -19.47
N PHE A 7 -2.31 -10.95 -18.33
CA PHE A 7 -1.91 -11.54 -17.05
C PHE A 7 -2.47 -12.97 -16.97
N HIS A 8 -1.59 -13.97 -17.05
CA HIS A 8 -1.92 -15.34 -16.65
C HIS A 8 -1.54 -15.52 -15.18
N GLY A 9 -2.50 -15.96 -14.38
CA GLY A 9 -2.33 -16.19 -12.94
C GLY A 9 -1.85 -17.59 -12.59
N VAL A 10 -1.44 -17.72 -11.33
CA VAL A 10 -1.45 -18.92 -10.46
C VAL A 10 -1.44 -18.37 -9.02
N GLY A 11 -2.29 -18.75 -8.05
CA GLY A 11 -3.38 -19.72 -8.04
C GLY A 11 -4.44 -19.36 -7.00
N GLU A 12 -5.70 -19.52 -7.40
CA GLU A 12 -6.88 -19.52 -6.54
C GLU A 12 -7.04 -20.91 -5.90
N ALA A 13 -7.29 -20.96 -4.59
CA ALA A 13 -7.94 -22.11 -3.95
C ALA A 13 -9.38 -21.69 -3.60
N TRP A 14 -10.33 -22.25 -4.33
CA TRP A 14 -11.76 -22.00 -4.16
C TRP A 14 -12.30 -22.56 -2.84
N ILE A 15 -13.22 -21.77 -2.28
CA ILE A 15 -14.06 -22.02 -1.12
C ILE A 15 -15.12 -23.08 -1.44
N SER A 16 -15.26 -24.10 -0.61
CA SER A 16 -16.57 -24.67 -0.26
C SER A 16 -16.51 -25.44 1.05
N GLU A 17 -17.12 -24.93 2.11
CA GLU A 17 -17.57 -25.76 3.23
C GLU A 17 -19.06 -25.52 3.48
N GLY A 18 -19.85 -26.52 3.10
CA GLY A 18 -21.17 -26.73 3.66
C GLY A 18 -21.03 -27.46 4.99
N THR A 19 -21.51 -26.86 6.07
CA THR A 19 -21.51 -27.45 7.41
C THR A 19 -22.60 -28.53 7.51
N LYS A 20 -22.16 -29.78 7.76
CA LYS A 20 -22.99 -30.84 8.35
C LYS A 20 -22.42 -31.15 9.74
N HIS A 21 -23.16 -30.82 10.79
CA HIS A 21 -22.95 -31.41 12.12
C HIS A 21 -23.58 -32.81 12.17
N PRO A 22 -23.01 -33.73 12.97
CA PRO A 22 -23.83 -34.25 14.05
C PRO A 22 -23.08 -34.55 15.36
N GLY A 23 -23.80 -34.33 16.46
CA GLY A 23 -23.94 -35.33 17.51
C GLY A 23 -23.16 -35.10 18.79
N GLU A 24 -23.85 -34.68 19.84
CA GLU A 24 -23.76 -35.34 21.14
C GLU A 24 -25.05 -35.12 21.96
N THR A 25 -25.51 -36.22 22.55
CA THR A 25 -26.72 -36.44 23.34
C THR A 25 -26.58 -35.94 24.77
N TRP A 26 -27.65 -35.45 25.41
CA TRP A 26 -28.01 -35.80 26.80
C TRP A 26 -29.53 -35.64 27.06
N ASP A 27 -30.07 -36.66 27.69
CA ASP A 27 -31.44 -36.87 28.18
C ASP A 27 -31.79 -35.96 29.38
N ALA A 28 -33.02 -35.42 29.43
CA ALA A 28 -33.74 -35.20 30.70
C ALA A 28 -35.25 -34.98 30.50
N LYS A 29 -36.01 -35.73 31.30
CA LYS A 29 -37.46 -35.88 31.34
C LYS A 29 -38.23 -34.61 31.74
N GLY A 30 -39.33 -34.37 31.02
CA GLY A 30 -40.70 -34.35 31.57
C GLY A 30 -41.15 -33.20 32.48
N ALA A 31 -42.02 -32.34 31.95
CA ALA A 31 -43.17 -31.79 32.70
C ALA A 31 -44.28 -31.39 31.71
N ALA A 32 -45.50 -31.83 32.01
CA ALA A 32 -46.69 -31.69 31.18
C ALA A 32 -47.41 -30.35 31.41
N CYS A 33 -48.08 -29.80 30.38
CA CYS A 33 -49.41 -29.21 30.56
C CYS A 33 -50.24 -29.13 29.25
N VAL A 34 -51.18 -30.08 29.14
CA VAL A 34 -52.60 -29.95 28.77
C VAL A 34 -53.02 -29.10 27.53
N ARG A 35 -53.46 -29.87 26.51
CA ARG A 35 -54.67 -29.75 25.66
C ARG A 35 -55.06 -28.37 25.07
N ARG A 36 -55.17 -28.36 23.73
CA ARG A 36 -56.48 -28.38 23.04
C ARG A 36 -56.37 -29.01 21.64
N LYS A 37 -56.99 -30.18 21.49
CA LYS A 37 -57.40 -30.75 20.20
C LYS A 37 -58.54 -29.92 19.62
N LYS A 38 -58.52 -29.67 18.31
CA LYS A 38 -59.63 -30.03 17.41
C LYS A 38 -59.07 -30.27 16.01
N GLN A 39 -59.35 -31.46 15.51
CA GLN A 39 -59.05 -32.01 14.19
C GLN A 39 -60.40 -32.63 13.71
N PRO A 40 -60.49 -33.29 12.54
CA PRO A 40 -60.91 -32.73 11.24
C PRO A 40 -62.14 -33.48 10.66
N ALA A 41 -62.55 -33.15 9.43
CA ALA A 41 -63.22 -34.08 8.49
C ALA A 41 -63.03 -33.52 7.07
N VAL A 42 -62.29 -34.16 6.13
CA VAL A 42 -62.53 -35.44 5.42
C VAL A 42 -63.72 -35.29 4.43
N GLY A 43 -63.59 -35.51 3.12
CA GLY A 43 -62.43 -35.93 2.32
C GLY A 43 -62.80 -36.31 0.89
N ARG A 44 -61.83 -37.01 0.26
CA ARG A 44 -61.92 -37.94 -0.89
C ARG A 44 -62.22 -37.30 -2.27
N GLN A 45 -61.65 -37.75 -3.38
CA GLN A 45 -60.85 -38.94 -3.68
C GLN A 45 -60.10 -38.77 -5.01
N ASP A 46 -58.88 -39.31 -4.99
CA ASP A 46 -58.04 -39.92 -6.03
C ASP A 46 -58.57 -40.09 -7.47
N THR A 47 -57.67 -39.89 -8.45
CA THR A 47 -56.90 -40.95 -9.15
C THR A 47 -56.12 -40.27 -10.29
N GLY A 48 -54.78 -40.30 -10.33
CA GLY A 48 -53.94 -41.38 -10.89
C GLY A 48 -53.49 -41.01 -12.32
N GLY A 49 -52.24 -41.12 -12.80
CA GLY A 49 -50.95 -41.59 -12.27
C GLY A 49 -49.80 -40.77 -12.90
N SER A 50 -48.59 -40.70 -12.33
CA SER A 50 -47.52 -41.74 -12.27
C SER A 50 -47.03 -42.14 -13.68
N LYS A 51 -45.74 -42.14 -14.06
CA LYS A 51 -44.44 -41.95 -13.38
C LYS A 51 -43.33 -42.02 -14.47
N ARG A 52 -42.17 -41.38 -14.18
CA ARG A 52 -40.76 -41.84 -14.42
C ARG A 52 -40.27 -41.98 -15.88
N SER A 53 -38.99 -41.84 -16.24
CA SER A 53 -37.70 -41.63 -15.54
C SER A 53 -36.57 -41.41 -16.56
N VAL A 54 -35.57 -40.61 -16.18
CA VAL A 54 -34.09 -40.76 -16.30
C VAL A 54 -33.47 -41.33 -17.60
N GLY A 55 -32.50 -40.59 -18.16
CA GLY A 55 -31.51 -41.10 -19.12
C GLY A 55 -30.27 -40.18 -19.28
N THR A 56 -29.10 -40.72 -18.94
CA THR A 56 -27.73 -40.17 -19.01
C THR A 56 -27.14 -40.11 -20.42
N TRP A 57 -26.23 -39.16 -20.74
CA TRP A 57 -25.34 -39.23 -21.92
C TRP A 57 -23.96 -38.56 -21.73
N LYS A 58 -22.93 -39.19 -22.29
CA LYS A 58 -21.57 -38.71 -22.67
C LYS A 58 -21.21 -39.41 -24.02
N PRO A 59 -20.13 -39.08 -24.75
CA PRO A 59 -19.96 -37.93 -25.67
C PRO A 59 -19.57 -38.36 -27.12
N GLY A 60 -19.63 -37.44 -28.09
CA GLY A 60 -19.13 -37.64 -29.47
C GLY A 60 -18.99 -36.33 -30.26
N THR A 61 -17.80 -36.12 -30.83
CA THR A 61 -17.19 -34.95 -31.53
C THR A 61 -17.70 -34.76 -33.00
N PRO A 62 -17.14 -33.86 -33.86
CA PRO A 62 -17.16 -32.38 -33.91
C PRO A 62 -17.65 -31.82 -35.28
N ILE A 63 -18.17 -30.58 -35.40
CA ILE A 63 -18.41 -29.94 -36.73
C ILE A 63 -18.08 -28.43 -36.73
N ALA A 64 -17.56 -27.98 -37.88
CA ALA A 64 -16.86 -26.76 -38.20
C ALA A 64 -17.72 -25.58 -38.72
N ARG A 65 -17.01 -24.47 -38.95
CA ARG A 65 -17.37 -23.15 -39.49
C ARG A 65 -18.26 -23.14 -40.75
N GLU A 66 -19.07 -22.08 -40.87
CA GLU A 66 -19.68 -21.64 -42.13
C GLU A 66 -19.42 -20.14 -42.38
N GLN A 67 -18.96 -19.83 -43.59
CA GLN A 67 -18.90 -18.50 -44.23
C GLN A 67 -20.23 -18.22 -44.94
N LEU A 68 -20.58 -16.95 -45.19
CA LEU A 68 -21.32 -16.56 -46.39
C LEU A 68 -21.08 -15.09 -46.77
N SER A 69 -21.11 -14.85 -48.08
CA SER A 69 -20.46 -13.79 -48.86
C SER A 69 -21.41 -12.69 -49.36
N LEU A 70 -20.80 -11.56 -49.75
CA LEU A 70 -21.34 -10.34 -50.37
C LEU A 70 -21.66 -10.47 -51.87
N HIS A 71 -22.54 -9.59 -52.40
CA HIS A 71 -22.54 -9.00 -53.76
C HIS A 71 -23.63 -7.88 -53.87
N PRO A 72 -23.66 -7.01 -54.91
CA PRO A 72 -22.78 -5.85 -55.16
C PRO A 72 -23.59 -4.54 -55.48
N LEU A 73 -22.95 -3.37 -55.69
CA LEU A 73 -23.37 -2.31 -56.64
C LEU A 73 -22.28 -1.21 -56.76
N SER A 74 -21.95 -0.81 -57.98
CA SER A 74 -21.03 0.28 -58.37
C SER A 74 -21.85 1.49 -58.95
N PRO A 75 -21.24 2.56 -59.54
CA PRO A 75 -20.48 3.65 -58.92
C PRO A 75 -20.99 5.05 -59.36
N ILE A 76 -20.79 6.12 -58.57
CA ILE A 76 -20.82 7.52 -59.10
C ILE A 76 -19.72 8.37 -58.44
N ARG A 77 -18.96 9.06 -59.30
CA ARG A 77 -17.90 10.05 -59.02
C ARG A 77 -18.45 11.30 -58.34
N ASN A 78 -17.68 11.89 -57.41
CA ASN A 78 -17.34 13.31 -57.54
C ASN A 78 -16.09 13.69 -56.71
N MET A 79 -15.12 14.28 -57.41
CA MET A 79 -13.96 14.98 -56.86
C MET A 79 -14.44 16.23 -56.12
N ASN A 80 -13.99 16.43 -54.87
CA ASN A 80 -13.65 17.72 -54.22
C ASN A 80 -13.67 17.61 -52.68
N PHE A 81 -12.94 16.67 -52.09
CA PHE A 81 -12.77 16.61 -50.63
C PHE A 81 -11.34 16.84 -50.15
N LEU A 82 -10.35 16.85 -51.06
CA LEU A 82 -8.93 16.97 -50.71
C LEU A 82 -8.38 18.40 -50.71
N GLN A 83 -9.22 19.42 -50.88
CA GLN A 83 -8.80 20.82 -50.81
C GLN A 83 -9.26 21.59 -49.56
N ASP A 84 -10.14 21.02 -48.73
CA ASP A 84 -10.76 21.75 -47.61
C ASP A 84 -10.22 21.37 -46.21
N VAL A 85 -9.42 20.31 -46.09
CA VAL A 85 -8.78 19.90 -44.82
C VAL A 85 -7.47 20.68 -44.56
N ARG A 86 -6.94 21.38 -45.56
CA ARG A 86 -5.60 22.01 -45.50
C ARG A 86 -5.58 23.44 -44.92
N LYS A 87 -6.71 23.99 -44.47
CA LYS A 87 -6.84 25.39 -43.99
C LYS A 87 -7.18 25.55 -42.50
N ARG A 88 -7.15 24.49 -41.69
CA ARG A 88 -7.44 24.56 -40.24
C ARG A 88 -6.43 23.80 -39.37
N LEU A 89 -5.13 23.98 -39.64
CA LEU A 89 -4.07 23.55 -38.72
C LEU A 89 -3.38 24.80 -38.16
N PRO A 90 -3.32 24.98 -36.82
CA PRO A 90 -2.53 26.04 -36.22
C PRO A 90 -1.05 25.87 -36.59
N SER A 91 -0.37 27.00 -36.76
CA SER A 91 1.06 27.11 -37.04
C SER A 91 1.85 26.10 -36.20
N ALA A 92 2.60 25.22 -36.87
CA ALA A 92 3.46 24.24 -36.23
C ALA A 92 4.41 24.95 -35.26
N GLN A 93 4.14 24.83 -33.95
CA GLN A 93 5.16 25.04 -32.95
C GLN A 93 6.27 24.03 -33.27
N LYS A 94 7.49 24.53 -33.51
CA LYS A 94 8.66 23.68 -33.76
C LYS A 94 8.79 22.71 -32.60
N LEU A 95 8.57 21.43 -32.87
CA LEU A 95 9.03 20.35 -32.00
C LEU A 95 10.55 20.55 -31.83
N PRO A 96 11.07 20.51 -30.59
CA PRO A 96 12.50 20.66 -30.34
C PRO A 96 13.27 19.60 -31.13
N SER A 97 14.42 19.98 -31.68
CA SER A 97 15.25 19.04 -32.44
C SER A 97 15.77 17.93 -31.51
N TYR A 98 16.12 16.77 -32.08
CA TYR A 98 16.78 15.69 -31.32
C TYR A 98 18.04 16.19 -30.60
N ASP A 99 18.75 17.17 -31.18
CA ASP A 99 19.91 17.83 -30.58
C ASP A 99 19.55 18.81 -29.44
N ASP A 100 18.35 19.37 -29.43
CA ASP A 100 17.86 20.21 -28.31
C ASP A 100 17.37 19.34 -27.14
N LEU A 101 16.76 18.20 -27.44
CA LEU A 101 16.38 17.19 -26.44
C LEU A 101 17.63 16.54 -25.82
N SER A 102 18.66 16.22 -26.62
CA SER A 102 19.91 15.64 -26.12
C SER A 102 20.73 16.63 -25.27
N LYS A 103 20.78 17.92 -25.65
CA LYS A 103 21.44 18.97 -24.84
C LYS A 103 20.71 19.28 -23.53
N SER A 104 19.40 19.02 -23.44
CA SER A 104 18.66 19.13 -22.18
C SER A 104 18.88 17.92 -21.25
N ALA A 105 19.16 16.74 -21.80
CA ALA A 105 19.50 15.54 -21.06
C ALA A 105 20.94 15.56 -20.50
N GLU A 106 21.88 16.21 -21.19
CA GLU A 106 23.30 16.27 -20.81
C GLU A 106 23.65 17.25 -19.66
N LYS A 107 22.66 17.84 -18.97
CA LYS A 107 22.90 18.79 -17.86
C LYS A 107 22.10 18.53 -16.58
N MET A 108 21.62 17.31 -16.35
CA MET A 108 21.24 16.89 -14.99
C MET A 108 22.49 16.42 -14.25
N THR A 109 23.17 17.35 -13.59
CA THR A 109 24.14 16.98 -12.57
C THR A 109 23.44 16.13 -11.49
N PRO A 110 24.04 15.03 -11.00
CA PRO A 110 23.50 14.29 -9.86
C PRO A 110 23.48 15.23 -8.66
N ARG A 111 22.32 15.81 -8.36
CA ARG A 111 22.13 16.66 -7.18
C ARG A 111 21.75 15.75 -6.02
N LYS A 112 22.33 16.03 -4.86
CA LYS A 112 22.07 15.28 -3.63
C LYS A 112 20.69 15.63 -3.08
N ILE A 113 20.00 14.66 -2.51
CA ILE A 113 18.90 14.91 -1.59
C ILE A 113 19.43 15.81 -0.47
N SER A 114 18.69 16.86 -0.13
CA SER A 114 19.13 17.81 0.90
C SER A 114 19.27 17.08 2.22
N GLU A 115 20.48 17.12 2.77
CA GLU A 115 20.76 16.61 4.11
C GLU A 115 20.10 17.44 5.22
N LYS A 116 19.33 18.49 4.87
CA LYS A 116 18.73 19.41 5.85
C LYS A 116 17.68 18.73 6.72
N HIS A 117 16.80 17.92 6.13
CA HIS A 117 15.68 17.30 6.84
C HIS A 117 15.82 15.78 6.92
N ASP A 118 16.44 15.16 5.91
CA ASP A 118 16.43 13.71 5.76
C ASP A 118 17.77 13.16 5.27
N LYS A 119 18.79 13.32 6.11
CA LYS A 119 20.11 12.72 5.87
C LYS A 119 20.06 11.23 6.16
N VAL A 120 20.65 10.43 5.27
CA VAL A 120 20.87 8.99 5.52
C VAL A 120 21.70 8.83 6.79
N PHE A 121 21.26 7.98 7.71
CA PHE A 121 21.94 7.78 8.99
C PHE A 121 23.36 7.26 8.83
N VAL A 122 23.55 6.32 7.91
CA VAL A 122 24.83 5.66 7.62
C VAL A 122 25.00 5.52 6.12
N THR A 123 26.21 5.81 5.62
CA THR A 123 26.56 5.58 4.21
C THR A 123 27.54 4.42 4.11
N GLY A 124 27.13 3.32 3.48
CA GLY A 124 27.90 2.08 3.40
C GLY A 124 27.82 1.24 4.66
N CYS A 125 28.78 0.33 4.83
CA CYS A 125 28.76 -0.62 5.95
C CYS A 125 29.45 -0.05 7.20
N GLN A 126 28.85 -0.30 8.37
CA GLN A 126 29.51 -0.23 9.66
C GLN A 126 30.05 -1.60 10.08
N ASP A 127 30.86 -1.61 11.14
CA ASP A 127 31.27 -2.83 11.81
C ASP A 127 30.19 -3.23 12.84
N PRO A 128 29.41 -4.31 12.61
CA PRO A 128 28.35 -4.71 13.54
C PRO A 128 28.88 -5.03 14.94
N ALA A 129 30.15 -5.46 15.08
CA ALA A 129 30.74 -5.75 16.38
C ALA A 129 30.93 -4.47 17.23
N LEU A 130 31.14 -3.33 16.58
CA LEU A 130 31.20 -2.03 17.26
C LEU A 130 29.80 -1.48 17.54
N GLU A 131 28.88 -1.62 16.58
CA GLU A 131 27.50 -1.13 16.71
C GLU A 131 26.72 -1.87 17.81
N THR A 132 26.92 -3.18 17.94
CA THR A 132 26.23 -4.00 18.96
C THR A 132 26.69 -3.75 20.40
N ASN A 133 27.82 -3.06 20.60
CA ASN A 133 28.25 -2.59 21.92
C ASN A 133 27.55 -1.31 22.38
N GLN A 134 26.78 -0.66 21.50
CA GLN A 134 26.04 0.55 21.83
C GLN A 134 24.72 0.22 22.57
N PRO A 135 24.14 1.19 23.30
CA PRO A 135 22.80 1.05 23.83
C PRO A 135 21.78 0.81 22.71
N ARG A 136 20.85 -0.11 22.96
CA ARG A 136 19.73 -0.42 22.06
C ARG A 136 18.47 0.35 22.47
N ALA A 137 17.65 0.66 21.48
CA ALA A 137 16.33 1.23 21.72
C ALA A 137 15.37 0.17 22.30
N ASN A 138 14.27 0.61 22.89
CA ASN A 138 13.19 -0.28 23.33
C ASN A 138 12.24 -0.57 22.15
N ALA A 139 12.52 -1.63 21.40
CA ALA A 139 11.85 -1.93 20.13
C ALA A 139 11.54 -3.41 19.94
N ALA A 140 10.61 -3.70 19.02
CA ALA A 140 10.29 -5.04 18.56
C ALA A 140 9.90 -5.08 17.08
N PHE A 141 10.12 -6.22 16.43
CA PHE A 141 9.46 -6.53 15.17
C PHE A 141 8.00 -6.89 15.41
N VAL A 142 7.11 -6.45 14.53
CA VAL A 142 5.67 -6.75 14.59
C VAL A 142 5.23 -7.41 13.30
N VAL A 143 4.69 -8.62 13.42
CA VAL A 143 4.25 -9.44 12.28
C VAL A 143 2.79 -9.84 12.50
N LEU A 144 1.90 -9.40 11.61
CA LEU A 144 0.54 -9.93 11.52
C LEU A 144 0.53 -11.07 10.50
N ALA A 145 0.25 -12.29 10.93
CA ALA A 145 0.23 -13.43 10.03
C ALA A 145 -0.74 -14.51 10.50
N ARG A 146 -1.32 -15.23 9.55
CA ARG A 146 -2.14 -16.42 9.81
C ARG A 146 -1.29 -17.67 9.69
N ASN A 147 -1.76 -18.76 10.29
CA ASN A 147 -1.06 -20.06 10.24
C ASN A 147 -0.74 -20.54 8.81
N LYS A 148 -1.60 -20.20 7.83
CA LYS A 148 -1.42 -20.59 6.42
C LYS A 148 -0.30 -19.83 5.70
N GLU A 149 0.14 -18.70 6.25
CA GLU A 149 1.20 -17.85 5.68
C GLU A 149 2.59 -18.22 6.21
N LEU A 150 2.71 -19.37 6.89
CA LEU A 150 3.96 -19.82 7.52
C LEU A 150 5.14 -19.79 6.54
N GLU A 151 5.01 -20.33 5.33
CA GLU A 151 6.13 -20.35 4.37
C GLU A 151 6.62 -18.95 4.02
N GLY A 152 5.69 -18.01 3.75
CA GLY A 152 6.02 -16.62 3.47
C GLY A 152 6.67 -15.92 4.66
N VAL A 153 6.21 -16.21 5.89
CA VAL A 153 6.82 -15.74 7.13
C VAL A 153 8.25 -16.25 7.27
N LEU A 154 8.49 -17.55 7.05
CA LEU A 154 9.84 -18.13 7.17
C LEU A 154 10.81 -17.53 6.16
N GLN A 155 10.35 -17.21 4.94
CA GLN A 155 11.16 -16.48 3.95
C GLN A 155 11.55 -15.08 4.46
N SER A 156 10.58 -14.33 4.99
CA SER A 156 10.82 -13.01 5.59
C SER A 156 11.82 -13.09 6.73
N LEU A 157 11.66 -14.04 7.66
CA LEU A 157 12.53 -14.21 8.82
C LEU A 157 13.98 -14.50 8.40
N LYS A 158 14.20 -15.42 7.45
CA LYS A 158 15.55 -15.70 6.92
C LYS A 158 16.20 -14.44 6.35
N SER A 159 15.42 -13.61 5.65
CA SER A 159 15.93 -12.36 5.09
C SER A 159 16.26 -11.32 6.18
N VAL A 160 15.37 -11.12 7.15
CA VAL A 160 15.60 -10.19 8.28
C VAL A 160 16.81 -10.64 9.11
N GLU A 161 16.90 -11.92 9.46
CA GLU A 161 17.99 -12.47 10.26
C GLU A 161 19.33 -12.33 9.53
N ARG A 162 19.39 -12.70 8.24
CA ARG A 162 20.61 -12.58 7.43
C ARG A 162 21.13 -11.14 7.37
N HIS A 163 20.25 -10.19 7.12
CA HIS A 163 20.64 -8.81 6.77
C HIS A 163 20.63 -7.85 7.95
N PHE A 164 20.12 -8.23 9.12
CA PHE A 164 20.06 -7.32 10.27
C PHE A 164 20.07 -8.06 11.60
N ASN A 165 19.07 -8.90 11.86
CA ASN A 165 18.75 -9.27 13.23
C ASN A 165 19.73 -10.29 13.83
N ARG A 166 20.54 -10.96 13.00
CA ARG A 166 21.68 -11.78 13.46
C ARG A 166 22.68 -11.02 14.32
N TRP A 167 22.72 -9.68 14.24
CA TRP A 167 23.63 -8.84 15.03
C TRP A 167 22.92 -8.22 16.23
N PHE A 168 21.70 -7.69 16.04
CA PHE A 168 21.06 -6.84 17.05
C PHE A 168 20.09 -7.59 17.96
N HIS A 169 19.55 -8.73 17.53
CA HIS A 169 18.68 -9.62 18.30
C HIS A 169 17.45 -8.93 18.93
N TYR A 170 16.79 -8.04 18.18
CA TYR A 170 15.51 -7.46 18.58
C TYR A 170 14.40 -8.53 18.60
N PRO A 171 13.48 -8.49 19.59
CA PRO A 171 12.44 -9.49 19.74
C PRO A 171 11.36 -9.38 18.64
N TYR A 172 10.67 -10.49 18.39
CA TYR A 172 9.53 -10.56 17.47
C TYR A 172 8.21 -10.70 18.23
N VAL A 173 7.20 -9.92 17.84
CA VAL A 173 5.82 -10.04 18.31
C VAL A 173 4.94 -10.45 17.12
N PHE A 174 4.46 -11.69 17.16
CA PHE A 174 3.52 -12.23 16.17
C PHE A 174 2.09 -12.06 16.66
N LEU A 175 1.24 -11.49 15.81
CA LEU A 175 -0.19 -11.28 16.07
C LEU A 175 -1.02 -12.02 15.02
N ASN A 176 -2.20 -12.50 15.42
CA ASN A 176 -3.11 -13.26 14.58
C ASN A 176 -4.56 -13.10 15.08
N ASP A 177 -5.52 -13.04 14.16
CA ASP A 177 -6.96 -13.01 14.48
C ASP A 177 -7.51 -14.37 14.95
N GLY A 178 -6.72 -15.44 14.77
CA GLY A 178 -6.92 -16.75 15.37
C GLY A 178 -5.78 -17.18 16.29
N ASP A 179 -5.83 -18.45 16.72
CA ASP A 179 -4.77 -19.05 17.52
C ASP A 179 -3.62 -19.55 16.63
N PHE A 180 -2.38 -19.19 16.97
CA PHE A 180 -1.20 -19.80 16.36
C PHE A 180 -1.06 -21.26 16.79
N ASN A 181 -0.95 -22.17 15.81
CA ASN A 181 -0.75 -23.59 16.05
C ASN A 181 0.71 -23.89 16.49
N SER A 182 0.95 -25.10 17.01
CA SER A 182 2.28 -25.50 17.48
C SER A 182 3.32 -25.49 16.36
N THR A 183 2.97 -25.97 15.17
CA THR A 183 3.86 -25.99 14.01
C THR A 183 4.37 -24.60 13.67
N PHE A 184 3.48 -23.59 13.62
CA PHE A 184 3.85 -22.21 13.34
C PHE A 184 4.83 -21.69 14.39
N LYS A 185 4.49 -21.87 15.68
CA LYS A 185 5.32 -21.39 16.79
C LYS A 185 6.70 -22.06 16.80
N ASP A 186 6.75 -23.36 16.55
CA ASP A 186 7.97 -24.15 16.59
C ASP A 186 8.88 -23.83 15.39
N GLU A 187 8.31 -23.66 14.20
CA GLU A 187 9.09 -23.25 13.03
C GLU A 187 9.60 -21.82 13.18
N VAL A 188 8.78 -20.85 13.62
CA VAL A 188 9.25 -19.48 13.86
C VAL A 188 10.40 -19.45 14.88
N ARG A 189 10.29 -20.18 16.00
CA ARG A 189 11.37 -20.25 17.02
C ARG A 189 12.68 -20.82 16.48
N LYS A 190 12.65 -21.69 15.47
CA LYS A 190 13.85 -22.21 14.83
C LYS A 190 14.53 -21.18 13.91
N HIS A 191 13.76 -20.23 13.39
CA HIS A 191 14.20 -19.27 12.38
C HIS A 191 14.54 -17.88 12.92
N VAL A 192 14.44 -17.66 14.24
CA VAL A 192 14.79 -16.37 14.88
C VAL A 192 15.94 -16.54 15.84
N SER A 193 16.80 -15.54 15.93
CA SER A 193 17.93 -15.54 16.87
C SER A 193 17.59 -14.91 18.23
N SER A 194 16.42 -14.28 18.35
CA SER A 194 15.97 -13.51 19.51
C SER A 194 14.70 -14.10 20.16
N ASN A 195 14.22 -13.43 21.22
CA ASN A 195 12.96 -13.81 21.86
C ASN A 195 11.77 -13.57 20.93
N VAL A 196 10.78 -14.45 20.99
CA VAL A 196 9.53 -14.34 20.23
C VAL A 196 8.31 -14.52 21.13
N GLU A 197 7.32 -13.66 20.93
CA GLU A 197 6.02 -13.69 21.59
C GLU A 197 4.89 -13.86 20.55
N PHE A 198 3.83 -14.58 20.94
CA PHE A 198 2.69 -14.86 20.08
C PHE A 198 1.42 -14.37 20.77
N GLY A 199 0.75 -13.37 20.20
CA GLY A 199 -0.49 -12.79 20.67
C GLY A 199 -1.67 -13.14 19.77
N LYS A 200 -2.84 -13.28 20.38
CA LYS A 200 -4.12 -13.39 19.69
C LYS A 200 -4.83 -12.06 19.77
N ILE A 201 -5.30 -11.56 18.63
CA ILE A 201 -6.08 -10.34 18.55
C ILE A 201 -7.50 -10.65 19.05
N ASP A 202 -7.96 -9.88 20.03
CA ASP A 202 -9.30 -10.05 20.56
C ASP A 202 -10.36 -9.40 19.65
N SER A 203 -11.61 -9.79 19.84
CA SER A 203 -12.73 -9.34 19.01
C SER A 203 -13.06 -7.85 19.13
N SER A 204 -12.55 -7.14 20.14
CA SER A 204 -12.72 -5.67 20.22
C SER A 204 -11.81 -4.93 19.23
N MET A 205 -10.70 -5.56 18.83
CA MET A 205 -9.74 -5.01 17.86
C MET A 205 -9.92 -5.60 16.45
N TRP A 206 -10.58 -6.75 16.32
CA TRP A 206 -10.80 -7.44 15.05
C TRP A 206 -12.28 -7.84 14.87
N GLY A 207 -12.95 -7.20 13.91
CA GLY A 207 -14.38 -7.39 13.66
C GLY A 207 -15.09 -6.07 13.33
N PHE A 208 -16.39 -6.17 13.06
CA PHE A 208 -17.23 -4.99 12.88
C PHE A 208 -17.49 -4.32 14.24
N PRO A 209 -17.32 -2.99 14.36
CA PRO A 209 -17.61 -2.28 15.59
C PRO A 209 -19.12 -2.08 15.78
N ASP A 210 -19.56 -1.96 17.04
CA ASP A 210 -20.98 -1.90 17.43
C ASP A 210 -21.79 -0.75 16.77
N TRP A 211 -21.11 0.31 16.32
CA TRP A 211 -21.76 1.45 15.68
C TRP A 211 -22.09 1.20 14.19
N VAL A 212 -21.56 0.12 13.60
CA VAL A 212 -21.78 -0.26 12.21
C VAL A 212 -22.92 -1.26 12.11
N ASP A 213 -23.84 -1.07 11.16
CA ASP A 213 -24.75 -2.15 10.76
C ASP A 213 -23.96 -3.17 9.94
N HIS A 214 -23.79 -4.38 10.50
CA HIS A 214 -22.99 -5.44 9.89
C HIS A 214 -23.51 -5.86 8.50
N ASN A 215 -24.82 -5.77 8.24
CA ASN A 215 -25.38 -6.11 6.93
C ASN A 215 -25.04 -5.04 5.90
N VAL A 216 -25.08 -3.76 6.30
CA VAL A 216 -24.69 -2.64 5.43
C VAL A 216 -23.21 -2.72 5.10
N ALA A 217 -22.35 -2.98 6.09
CA ALA A 217 -20.91 -3.14 5.87
C ALA A 217 -20.59 -4.32 4.94
N LYS A 218 -21.20 -5.49 5.18
CA LYS A 218 -21.03 -6.66 4.31
C LYS A 218 -21.51 -6.40 2.88
N GLU A 219 -22.61 -5.68 2.73
CA GLU A 219 -23.10 -5.27 1.42
C GLU A 219 -22.15 -4.26 0.74
N GLY A 220 -21.55 -3.34 1.50
CA GLY A 220 -20.50 -2.43 1.01
C GLY A 220 -19.30 -3.19 0.46
N ILE A 221 -18.76 -4.13 1.23
CA ILE A 221 -17.66 -5.02 0.80
C ILE A 221 -18.07 -5.83 -0.44
N ARG A 222 -19.29 -6.40 -0.45
CA ARG A 222 -19.78 -7.17 -1.60
C ARG A 222 -19.84 -6.33 -2.87
N LYS A 223 -20.31 -5.08 -2.80
CA LYS A 223 -20.35 -4.15 -3.95
C LYS A 223 -18.96 -3.83 -4.49
N GLN A 224 -17.97 -3.70 -3.62
CA GLN A 224 -16.58 -3.48 -4.04
C GLN A 224 -16.01 -4.72 -4.73
N GLY A 225 -16.35 -5.91 -4.25
CA GLY A 225 -16.06 -7.18 -4.93
C GLY A 225 -16.72 -7.27 -6.32
N ASP A 226 -18.00 -6.91 -6.43
CA ASP A 226 -18.74 -6.85 -7.70
C ASP A 226 -18.11 -5.85 -8.69
N ALA A 227 -17.52 -4.76 -8.18
CA ALA A 227 -16.79 -3.75 -8.95
C ALA A 227 -15.35 -4.15 -9.30
N ALA A 228 -14.91 -5.35 -8.91
CA ALA A 228 -13.56 -5.87 -9.12
C ALA A 228 -12.44 -4.97 -8.53
N ILE A 229 -12.74 -4.25 -7.44
CA ILE A 229 -11.73 -3.50 -6.68
C ILE A 229 -10.79 -4.51 -6.01
N MET A 230 -9.49 -4.31 -6.16
CA MET A 230 -8.48 -5.21 -5.60
C MET A 230 -8.71 -5.38 -4.09
N TYR A 231 -8.93 -6.63 -3.68
CA TYR A 231 -9.26 -7.02 -2.30
C TYR A 231 -10.56 -6.45 -1.72
N GLY A 232 -11.33 -5.66 -2.48
CA GLY A 232 -12.54 -4.99 -2.00
C GLY A 232 -13.67 -5.95 -1.60
N GLY A 233 -13.69 -7.17 -2.14
CA GLY A 233 -14.63 -8.23 -1.74
C GLY A 233 -14.19 -9.06 -0.53
N MET A 234 -13.00 -8.82 0.04
CA MET A 234 -12.42 -9.68 1.08
C MET A 234 -12.58 -9.07 2.47
N GLU A 235 -13.61 -9.50 3.21
CA GLU A 235 -13.92 -8.98 4.55
C GLU A 235 -12.71 -8.98 5.51
N SER A 236 -11.91 -10.04 5.54
CA SER A 236 -10.71 -10.11 6.39
C SER A 236 -9.66 -9.03 6.06
N TYR A 237 -9.62 -8.56 4.81
CA TYR A 237 -8.70 -7.51 4.38
C TYR A 237 -9.13 -6.14 4.95
N HIS A 238 -10.42 -5.86 4.98
CA HIS A 238 -10.96 -4.65 5.61
C HIS A 238 -10.68 -4.63 7.13
N HIS A 239 -10.86 -5.78 7.81
CA HIS A 239 -10.49 -5.93 9.22
C HIS A 239 -8.99 -5.70 9.45
N MET A 240 -8.13 -6.25 8.58
CA MET A 240 -6.69 -6.06 8.63
C MET A 240 -6.29 -4.58 8.49
N CYS A 241 -6.82 -3.88 7.49
CA CYS A 241 -6.50 -2.46 7.28
C CYS A 241 -6.96 -1.61 8.47
N ARG A 242 -8.14 -1.88 9.03
CA ARG A 242 -8.61 -1.20 10.24
C ARG A 242 -7.73 -1.52 11.46
N PHE A 243 -7.30 -2.77 11.63
CA PHE A 243 -6.44 -3.19 12.73
C PHE A 243 -5.08 -2.49 12.71
N TYR A 244 -4.42 -2.46 11.54
CA TYR A 244 -3.16 -1.72 11.40
C TYR A 244 -3.37 -0.21 11.54
N SER A 245 -4.51 0.33 11.11
CA SER A 245 -4.78 1.77 11.25
C SER A 245 -4.93 2.24 12.69
N GLY A 246 -5.47 1.42 13.60
CA GLY A 246 -5.94 1.94 14.90
C GLY A 246 -5.84 1.02 16.11
N PHE A 247 -5.30 -0.19 15.97
CA PHE A 247 -5.36 -1.19 17.05
C PHE A 247 -4.05 -1.93 17.33
N PHE A 248 -3.18 -2.19 16.34
CA PHE A 248 -1.99 -3.01 16.59
C PHE A 248 -1.16 -2.48 17.78
N TYR A 249 -0.91 -1.18 17.85
CA TYR A 249 -0.14 -0.52 18.92
C TYR A 249 -0.83 -0.51 20.30
N LYS A 250 -2.09 -0.94 20.38
CA LYS A 250 -2.89 -1.13 21.61
C LYS A 250 -2.82 -2.55 22.16
N HIS A 251 -2.32 -3.51 21.38
CA HIS A 251 -2.18 -4.89 21.82
C HIS A 251 -1.27 -4.97 23.07
N GLU A 252 -1.61 -5.83 24.03
CA GLU A 252 -0.93 -5.92 25.33
C GLU A 252 0.58 -6.18 25.20
N LEU A 253 0.98 -7.04 24.27
CA LEU A 253 2.38 -7.37 23.99
C LEU A 253 3.21 -6.18 23.49
N LEU A 254 2.55 -5.15 22.93
CA LEU A 254 3.21 -3.96 22.41
C LEU A 254 3.27 -2.81 23.41
N GLN A 255 2.55 -2.87 24.53
CA GLN A 255 2.51 -1.78 25.52
C GLN A 255 3.85 -1.49 26.18
N LYS A 256 4.75 -2.48 26.20
CA LYS A 256 6.10 -2.35 26.79
C LYS A 256 7.14 -1.76 25.85
N TYR A 257 6.83 -1.59 24.56
CA TYR A 257 7.77 -1.09 23.55
C TYR A 257 7.48 0.36 23.17
N ASP A 258 8.55 1.08 22.82
CA ASP A 258 8.49 2.46 22.32
C ASP A 258 8.51 2.51 20.79
N TRP A 259 9.17 1.54 20.16
CA TRP A 259 9.30 1.44 18.70
C TRP A 259 8.81 0.11 18.17
N TYR A 260 8.33 0.11 16.94
CA TYR A 260 8.11 -1.12 16.19
C TYR A 260 8.72 -1.05 14.80
N TRP A 261 9.06 -2.21 14.27
CA TRP A 261 9.35 -2.42 12.85
C TRP A 261 8.38 -3.44 12.29
N ARG A 262 7.50 -3.02 11.37
CA ARG A 262 6.58 -3.92 10.68
C ARG A 262 7.30 -4.81 9.69
N VAL A 263 7.01 -6.10 9.76
CA VAL A 263 7.49 -7.12 8.84
C VAL A 263 6.30 -7.95 8.36
N GLU A 264 6.13 -8.04 7.06
CA GLU A 264 5.09 -8.85 6.41
C GLU A 264 5.66 -10.20 5.93
N PRO A 265 4.81 -11.21 5.66
CA PRO A 265 5.19 -12.38 4.89
C PRO A 265 5.72 -12.02 3.49
N GLU A 266 6.61 -12.85 2.92
CA GLU A 266 7.11 -12.73 1.55
C GLU A 266 7.89 -11.44 1.23
N ILE A 267 8.55 -10.86 2.24
CA ILE A 267 9.49 -9.73 2.04
C ILE A 267 10.91 -10.21 1.76
N LYS A 268 11.71 -9.34 1.16
CA LYS A 268 13.15 -9.56 0.96
C LYS A 268 13.93 -8.28 1.20
N TYR A 269 14.97 -8.38 2.01
CA TYR A 269 16.05 -7.39 2.09
C TYR A 269 17.15 -7.73 1.09
N PHE A 270 17.70 -6.70 0.46
CA PHE A 270 18.79 -6.85 -0.54
C PHE A 270 20.14 -6.38 -0.03
N CYS A 271 20.14 -5.57 1.04
CA CYS A 271 21.32 -4.92 1.60
C CYS A 271 21.49 -5.35 3.06
N ASP A 272 22.73 -5.38 3.52
CA ASP A 272 23.02 -5.56 4.93
C ASP A 272 22.79 -4.25 5.69
N ILE A 273 22.12 -4.35 6.83
CA ILE A 273 21.80 -3.25 7.74
C ILE A 273 22.72 -3.41 8.95
N THR A 274 23.89 -2.80 8.85
CA THR A 274 25.02 -3.04 9.79
C THR A 274 25.06 -2.07 10.97
N TYR A 275 24.05 -1.23 11.12
CA TYR A 275 23.82 -0.32 12.24
C TYR A 275 22.41 -0.54 12.78
N ASP A 276 22.08 0.04 13.94
CA ASP A 276 20.75 -0.08 14.54
C ASP A 276 19.81 1.06 14.09
N PRO A 277 18.79 0.82 13.23
CA PRO A 277 17.91 1.88 12.78
C PRO A 277 17.09 2.51 13.91
N PHE A 278 16.70 1.73 14.93
CA PHE A 278 15.86 2.25 16.01
C PHE A 278 16.58 3.30 16.83
N ILE A 279 17.82 3.03 17.24
CA ILE A 279 18.59 4.01 18.03
C ILE A 279 18.92 5.26 17.20
N HIS A 280 19.10 5.11 15.89
CA HIS A 280 19.31 6.26 15.01
C HIS A 280 18.04 7.09 14.84
N MET A 281 16.87 6.46 14.71
CA MET A 281 15.58 7.15 14.71
C MET A 281 15.40 7.95 16.02
N GLU A 282 15.71 7.35 17.17
CA GLU A 282 15.63 8.01 18.47
C GLU A 282 16.60 9.20 18.61
N ARG A 283 17.89 8.99 18.31
CA ARG A 283 18.93 10.03 18.40
C ARG A 283 18.67 11.23 17.49
N ASN A 284 18.00 11.02 16.36
CA ASN A 284 17.68 12.06 15.39
C ASN A 284 16.26 12.62 15.55
N ASN A 285 15.55 12.30 16.63
CA ASN A 285 14.17 12.74 16.90
C ASN A 285 13.21 12.45 15.73
N LYS A 286 13.40 11.32 15.06
CA LYS A 286 12.47 10.82 14.07
C LYS A 286 11.28 10.16 14.77
N VAL A 287 10.18 10.02 14.03
CA VAL A 287 8.93 9.42 14.52
C VAL A 287 8.48 8.30 13.61
N TYR A 288 8.63 8.47 12.29
CA TYR A 288 8.13 7.53 11.30
C TYR A 288 9.15 7.37 10.17
N GLY A 289 9.41 6.14 9.72
CA GLY A 289 10.33 5.89 8.64
C GLY A 289 9.84 4.81 7.68
N PHE A 290 10.17 5.00 6.41
CA PHE A 290 9.67 4.21 5.28
C PHE A 290 10.79 3.89 4.28
N THR A 291 10.56 2.92 3.39
CA THR A 291 11.45 2.60 2.25
C THR A 291 10.79 2.84 0.89
N ILE A 292 9.46 2.80 0.80
CA ILE A 292 8.74 2.92 -0.46
C ILE A 292 7.59 3.92 -0.28
N ALA A 293 7.40 4.81 -1.24
CA ALA A 293 6.23 5.68 -1.32
C ALA A 293 5.62 5.59 -2.73
N VAL A 294 4.33 5.29 -2.82
CA VAL A 294 3.61 5.02 -4.07
C VAL A 294 2.22 5.64 -4.06
N LYS A 295 1.59 5.72 -5.24
CA LYS A 295 0.20 6.13 -5.37
C LYS A 295 -0.76 5.01 -5.01
N GLU A 296 -1.82 5.36 -4.30
CA GLU A 296 -2.98 4.50 -4.04
C GLU A 296 -3.88 4.41 -5.27
N LEU A 297 -4.65 3.32 -5.34
CA LEU A 297 -5.73 3.14 -6.30
C LEU A 297 -6.92 4.04 -5.90
N LYS A 298 -7.24 5.03 -6.74
CA LYS A 298 -8.29 6.03 -6.44
C LYS A 298 -9.62 5.39 -6.08
N GLU A 299 -9.97 4.25 -6.69
CA GLU A 299 -11.22 3.52 -6.46
C GLU A 299 -11.34 2.96 -5.05
N THR A 300 -10.22 2.79 -4.34
CA THR A 300 -10.20 2.24 -2.97
C THR A 300 -10.45 3.28 -1.90
N VAL A 301 -10.21 4.57 -2.20
CA VAL A 301 -10.20 5.68 -1.23
C VAL A 301 -10.90 6.97 -1.71
N PRO A 302 -12.06 6.91 -2.41
CA PRO A 302 -12.67 8.11 -2.97
C PRO A 302 -12.99 9.21 -1.96
N ASN A 303 -13.28 8.88 -0.69
CA ASN A 303 -13.59 9.88 0.33
C ASN A 303 -12.51 10.09 1.40
N ILE A 304 -11.38 9.37 1.37
CA ILE A 304 -10.41 9.42 2.49
C ILE A 304 -9.89 10.84 2.76
N PHE A 305 -9.59 11.57 1.69
CA PHE A 305 -9.01 12.90 1.79
C PHE A 305 -10.00 13.93 2.33
N ARG A 306 -11.29 13.77 2.01
CA ARG A 306 -12.37 14.59 2.57
C ARG A 306 -12.36 14.53 4.10
N TYR A 307 -12.20 13.34 4.68
CA TYR A 307 -12.16 13.19 6.14
C TYR A 307 -10.83 13.67 6.73
N ALA A 308 -9.70 13.47 6.06
CA ALA A 308 -8.41 14.01 6.51
C ALA A 308 -8.40 15.54 6.53
N SER A 309 -8.86 16.19 5.45
CA SER A 309 -8.99 17.64 5.37
C SER A 309 -10.04 18.18 6.37
N ALA A 310 -11.15 17.46 6.58
CA ALA A 310 -12.11 17.83 7.61
C ALA A 310 -11.51 17.78 9.02
N TYR A 311 -10.68 16.77 9.33
CA TYR A 311 -9.98 16.68 10.61
C TYR A 311 -9.06 17.89 10.83
N LYS A 312 -8.27 18.27 9.82
CA LYS A 312 -7.42 19.47 9.90
C LYS A 312 -8.25 20.72 10.20
N ARG A 313 -9.35 20.92 9.46
CA ARG A 313 -10.22 22.09 9.61
C ARG A 313 -10.88 22.15 10.99
N VAL A 314 -11.47 21.04 11.45
CA VAL A 314 -12.18 20.98 12.74
C VAL A 314 -11.24 21.22 13.91
N ASN A 315 -9.98 20.80 13.80
CA ASN A 315 -8.97 20.98 14.85
C ASN A 315 -8.10 22.23 14.66
N ASN A 316 -8.39 23.10 13.68
CA ASN A 316 -7.61 24.30 13.35
C ASN A 316 -6.10 24.00 13.16
N ILE A 317 -5.77 22.87 12.55
CA ILE A 317 -4.38 22.46 12.30
C ILE A 317 -3.89 23.18 11.05
N THR A 318 -2.84 23.98 11.21
CA THR A 318 -2.13 24.61 10.07
C THR A 318 -1.38 23.55 9.28
N SER A 319 -1.52 23.56 7.95
CA SER A 319 -0.75 22.68 7.07
C SER A 319 0.75 22.80 7.38
N THR A 320 1.38 21.67 7.68
CA THR A 320 2.83 21.56 7.70
C THR A 320 3.33 21.37 6.26
N ASN A 321 4.61 21.64 6.00
CA ASN A 321 5.22 21.33 4.71
C ASN A 321 5.12 19.83 4.35
N LEU A 322 4.87 18.95 5.33
CA LEU A 322 4.71 17.52 5.08
C LEU A 322 3.37 17.20 4.41
N TRP A 323 2.31 17.94 4.76
CA TRP A 323 1.00 17.81 4.13
C TRP A 323 1.08 18.01 2.60
N ASP A 324 1.92 18.94 2.15
CA ASP A 324 2.09 19.27 0.74
C ASP A 324 2.62 18.09 -0.09
N MET A 325 3.26 17.09 0.53
CA MET A 325 3.68 15.85 -0.14
C MET A 325 2.49 15.12 -0.78
N PHE A 326 1.33 15.23 -0.15
CA PHE A 326 0.11 14.51 -0.51
C PHE A 326 -0.80 15.35 -1.43
N LEU A 327 -0.43 16.58 -1.75
CA LEU A 327 -1.26 17.45 -2.57
C LEU A 327 -0.86 17.40 -4.04
N GLU A 328 -1.85 17.57 -4.91
CA GLU A 328 -1.57 17.94 -6.29
C GLU A 328 -0.99 19.36 -6.33
N PRO A 329 0.01 19.62 -7.20
CA PRO A 329 0.53 20.97 -7.38
C PRO A 329 -0.60 21.90 -7.78
N LYS A 330 -0.77 23.02 -7.06
CA LYS A 330 -1.73 24.04 -7.45
C LYS A 330 -1.30 24.59 -8.80
N PRO A 331 -2.19 24.69 -9.81
CA PRO A 331 -1.84 25.34 -11.05
C PRO A 331 -1.36 26.75 -10.71
N GLU A 332 -0.17 27.11 -11.20
CA GLU A 332 0.28 28.49 -11.13
C GLU A 332 -0.85 29.32 -11.76
N LYS A 333 -1.51 30.17 -10.95
CA LYS A 333 -2.35 31.21 -11.54
C LYS A 333 -1.44 31.90 -12.55
N PRO A 334 -1.85 32.02 -13.84
CA PRO A 334 -1.07 32.84 -14.75
C PRO A 334 -0.82 34.13 -13.99
N ALA A 335 0.46 34.48 -13.83
CA ALA A 335 0.81 35.75 -13.24
C ALA A 335 -0.15 36.75 -13.87
N ASP A 336 -0.76 37.59 -13.04
CA ASP A 336 -1.51 38.74 -13.49
C ASP A 336 -0.56 39.59 -14.35
N GLU A 337 -0.30 39.18 -15.59
CA GLU A 337 0.16 39.97 -16.72
C GLU A 337 -1.04 40.85 -17.08
N LEU A 338 -1.46 41.64 -16.08
CA LEU A 338 -2.21 42.84 -16.30
C LEU A 338 -1.34 43.67 -17.23
N PRO A 339 -1.83 44.05 -18.41
CA PRO A 339 -1.16 45.04 -19.23
C PRO A 339 -1.08 46.31 -18.38
N LYS A 340 0.08 46.56 -17.76
CA LYS A 340 0.28 47.72 -16.88
C LYS A 340 0.16 49.06 -17.63
N ASP A 341 0.03 49.01 -18.96
CA ASP A 341 0.07 50.18 -19.83
C ASP A 341 -1.15 50.35 -20.76
N ASP A 342 -2.29 49.69 -20.52
CA ASP A 342 -3.53 50.02 -21.24
C ASP A 342 -4.35 51.10 -20.49
N PRO A 343 -4.46 52.34 -21.02
CA PRO A 343 -5.26 53.40 -20.40
C PRO A 343 -6.77 53.13 -20.34
N LYS A 344 -7.26 52.01 -20.91
CA LYS A 344 -8.65 51.53 -20.77
C LYS A 344 -8.84 50.44 -19.70
N TYR A 345 -7.79 49.99 -19.02
CA TYR A 345 -7.94 48.97 -17.99
C TYR A 345 -8.69 49.51 -16.77
N LYS A 346 -9.91 49.01 -16.54
CA LYS A 346 -10.63 49.18 -15.28
C LYS A 346 -10.40 47.91 -14.45
N LYS A 347 -9.97 48.06 -13.19
CA LYS A 347 -9.94 46.95 -12.23
C LYS A 347 -11.30 46.24 -12.25
N PRO A 348 -11.36 44.90 -12.37
CA PRO A 348 -12.60 44.19 -12.14
C PRO A 348 -13.11 44.54 -10.73
N LEU A 349 -14.40 44.81 -10.64
CA LEU A 349 -15.05 45.09 -9.35
C LEU A 349 -14.86 43.87 -8.43
N PRO A 350 -14.76 44.07 -7.10
CA PRO A 350 -14.76 42.97 -6.14
C PRO A 350 -15.88 41.98 -6.45
N GLU A 351 -15.62 40.67 -6.32
CA GLU A 351 -16.59 39.60 -6.63
C GLU A 351 -17.95 39.81 -5.94
N ASP A 352 -17.95 40.47 -4.78
CA ASP A 352 -19.15 40.81 -4.01
C ASP A 352 -20.12 41.75 -4.75
N ILE A 353 -19.63 42.59 -5.68
CA ILE A 353 -20.44 43.53 -6.48
C ILE A 353 -20.98 42.86 -7.76
N LEU A 354 -20.27 41.87 -8.30
CA LEU A 354 -20.73 41.08 -9.45
C LEU A 354 -21.90 40.15 -9.09
N ARG A 355 -22.07 39.83 -7.80
CA ARG A 355 -23.19 39.02 -7.28
C ARG A 355 -24.54 39.73 -7.22
N THR A 356 -24.58 41.05 -7.45
CA THR A 356 -25.83 41.83 -7.39
C THR A 356 -26.59 41.98 -8.70
N GLU A 357 -26.04 41.55 -9.85
CA GLU A 357 -26.78 41.59 -11.12
C GLU A 357 -27.55 40.28 -11.38
N PRO A 358 -28.87 40.35 -11.70
CA PRO A 358 -29.67 39.16 -11.99
C PRO A 358 -29.10 38.44 -13.23
N GLY A 359 -28.48 37.29 -13.03
CA GLY A 359 -27.88 36.46 -14.10
C GLY A 359 -26.36 36.55 -14.24
N ALA A 360 -25.65 37.34 -13.43
CA ALA A 360 -24.18 37.47 -13.46
C ALA A 360 -23.43 36.53 -12.50
N GLY A 361 -24.15 35.77 -11.67
CA GLY A 361 -23.55 34.74 -10.83
C GLY A 361 -23.24 33.49 -11.65
N THR A 362 -22.08 33.44 -12.32
CA THR A 362 -21.47 32.14 -12.62
C THR A 362 -21.23 31.46 -11.29
N ILE A 363 -21.98 30.38 -11.01
CA ILE A 363 -21.68 29.51 -9.88
C ILE A 363 -20.21 29.12 -10.03
N PRO A 364 -19.35 29.30 -9.00
CA PRO A 364 -17.96 28.88 -9.09
C PRO A 364 -17.92 27.42 -9.55
N ASP A 365 -17.03 27.09 -10.49
CA ASP A 365 -16.81 25.70 -10.87
C ASP A 365 -16.26 24.97 -9.64
N VAL A 366 -17.11 24.18 -8.98
CA VAL A 366 -16.74 23.44 -7.77
C VAL A 366 -16.19 22.11 -8.24
N ASP A 367 -14.87 21.93 -8.15
CA ASP A 367 -14.26 20.62 -8.30
C ASP A 367 -14.77 19.71 -7.16
N PRO A 368 -15.56 18.65 -7.46
CA PRO A 368 -16.15 17.79 -6.44
C PRO A 368 -15.10 17.00 -5.64
N GLU A 369 -13.89 16.86 -6.16
CA GLU A 369 -12.78 16.13 -5.53
C GLU A 369 -11.91 17.04 -4.66
N SER A 370 -12.03 18.37 -4.83
CA SER A 370 -11.27 19.35 -4.09
C SER A 370 -11.88 19.62 -2.72
N MET A 371 -11.03 19.61 -1.69
CA MET A 371 -11.41 19.89 -0.30
C MET A 371 -10.58 21.07 0.18
N GLU A 372 -11.24 22.18 0.52
CA GLU A 372 -10.56 23.43 0.92
C GLU A 372 -9.57 23.97 -0.16
N GLY A 373 -9.84 23.70 -1.45
CA GLY A 373 -8.96 24.10 -2.56
C GLY A 373 -7.69 23.24 -2.70
N GLU A 374 -7.68 22.06 -2.09
CA GLU A 374 -6.62 21.06 -2.14
C GLU A 374 -7.16 19.74 -2.71
N THR A 375 -6.34 19.02 -3.47
CA THR A 375 -6.70 17.73 -4.07
C THR A 375 -5.63 16.69 -3.72
N TYR A 376 -6.05 15.49 -3.34
CA TYR A 376 -5.13 14.41 -2.99
C TYR A 376 -4.47 13.82 -4.23
N ASN A 377 -3.14 13.76 -4.25
CA ASN A 377 -2.37 13.18 -5.36
C ASN A 377 -2.24 11.63 -5.30
N MET A 378 -2.93 11.01 -4.34
CA MET A 378 -2.92 9.57 -4.00
C MET A 378 -1.62 9.05 -3.37
N CYS A 379 -0.63 9.88 -3.11
CA CYS A 379 0.63 9.43 -2.53
C CYS A 379 0.49 8.94 -1.10
N HIS A 380 1.20 7.87 -0.76
CA HIS A 380 1.31 7.36 0.60
C HIS A 380 2.65 6.62 0.78
N TYR A 381 3.12 6.54 2.03
CA TYR A 381 4.18 5.64 2.44
C TYR A 381 3.63 4.22 2.49
N TRP A 382 4.36 3.27 1.91
CA TRP A 382 3.89 1.90 1.77
C TRP A 382 4.13 1.13 3.07
N SER A 383 3.05 0.92 3.83
CA SER A 383 3.10 0.54 5.24
C SER A 383 3.61 -0.86 5.54
N ASN A 384 3.82 -1.74 4.55
CA ASN A 384 4.40 -3.06 4.82
C ASN A 384 5.85 -2.99 5.34
N PHE A 385 6.56 -1.90 5.06
CA PHE A 385 7.77 -1.51 5.78
C PHE A 385 7.49 -0.22 6.54
N GLU A 386 7.53 -0.29 7.87
CA GLU A 386 7.42 0.87 8.75
C GLU A 386 8.34 0.68 9.95
N ILE A 387 9.16 1.69 10.25
CA ILE A 387 9.83 1.83 11.54
C ILE A 387 9.29 3.09 12.19
N ALA A 388 8.53 2.96 13.27
CA ALA A 388 7.87 4.11 13.85
C ALA A 388 7.71 4.02 15.36
N ARG A 389 7.54 5.19 16.00
CA ARG A 389 7.26 5.29 17.43
C ARG A 389 5.82 4.90 17.72
N LEU A 390 5.62 3.98 18.64
CA LEU A 390 4.30 3.54 19.09
C LEU A 390 3.56 4.63 19.88
N ASP A 391 4.26 5.53 20.57
CA ASP A 391 3.63 6.60 21.34
C ASP A 391 2.96 7.66 20.46
N TRP A 392 3.42 7.86 19.23
CA TRP A 392 2.75 8.70 18.25
C TRP A 392 1.38 8.13 17.88
N PHE A 393 1.29 6.83 17.63
CA PHE A 393 -0.01 6.15 17.42
C PHE A 393 -0.91 6.20 18.66
N ARG A 394 -0.32 6.20 19.87
CA ARG A 394 -1.04 6.32 21.14
C ARG A 394 -1.39 7.77 21.50
N SER A 395 -0.93 8.75 20.74
CA SER A 395 -1.20 10.17 20.98
C SER A 395 -2.70 10.45 20.83
N LYS A 396 -3.18 11.44 21.56
CA LYS A 396 -4.59 11.84 21.47
C LYS A 396 -4.92 12.30 20.05
N GLU A 397 -3.99 12.98 19.41
CA GLU A 397 -4.15 13.54 18.07
C GLU A 397 -4.25 12.45 17.00
N TYR A 398 -3.45 11.38 17.10
CA TYR A 398 -3.60 10.24 16.20
C TYR A 398 -4.88 9.46 16.48
N GLU A 399 -5.21 9.21 17.75
CA GLU A 399 -6.44 8.54 18.14
C GLU A 399 -7.68 9.28 17.63
N ASP A 400 -7.75 10.60 17.81
CA ASP A 400 -8.88 11.41 17.32
C ASP A 400 -8.96 11.39 15.79
N PHE A 401 -7.82 11.42 15.10
CA PHE A 401 -7.77 11.27 13.63
C PHE A 401 -8.32 9.90 13.22
N PHE A 402 -7.81 8.82 13.81
CA PHE A 402 -8.27 7.47 13.55
C PHE A 402 -9.76 7.31 13.87
N GLN A 403 -10.27 7.87 14.98
CA GLN A 403 -11.69 7.81 15.32
C GLN A 403 -12.57 8.52 14.29
N MET A 404 -12.14 9.67 13.76
CA MET A 404 -12.85 10.34 12.66
C MET A 404 -12.89 9.45 11.41
N MET A 405 -11.76 8.81 11.08
CA MET A 405 -11.67 7.90 9.95
C MET A 405 -12.53 6.64 10.15
N ASP A 406 -12.47 6.01 11.31
CA ASP A 406 -13.24 4.81 11.63
C ASP A 406 -14.73 5.12 11.53
N ARG A 407 -15.20 6.18 12.21
CA ARG A 407 -16.63 6.59 12.25
C ARG A 407 -17.20 7.02 10.90
N SER A 408 -16.37 7.31 9.91
CA SER A 408 -16.82 7.61 8.55
C SER A 408 -17.44 6.40 7.83
N GLY A 409 -17.09 5.18 8.25
CA GLY A 409 -17.46 3.95 7.55
C GLY A 409 -16.59 3.61 6.33
N GLY A 410 -15.54 4.40 6.05
CA GLY A 410 -14.65 4.21 4.90
C GLY A 410 -13.92 2.86 4.86
N PHE A 411 -13.63 2.25 6.02
CA PHE A 411 -13.11 0.88 6.07
C PHE A 411 -14.09 -0.19 5.58
N TRP A 412 -15.38 0.10 5.43
CA TRP A 412 -16.40 -0.90 5.09
C TRP A 412 -17.14 -0.60 3.79
N MET A 413 -17.45 0.68 3.55
CA MET A 413 -18.12 1.13 2.33
C MET A 413 -17.14 1.40 1.18
N GLU A 414 -15.87 1.60 1.53
CA GLU A 414 -14.71 1.72 0.64
C GLU A 414 -13.64 0.72 1.12
N ARG A 415 -12.43 0.77 0.55
CA ARG A 415 -11.30 -0.11 0.90
C ARG A 415 -10.14 0.71 1.42
N TRP A 416 -10.36 1.48 2.48
CA TRP A 416 -9.30 2.30 3.06
C TRP A 416 -8.19 1.41 3.62
N GLY A 417 -7.01 1.51 3.03
CA GLY A 417 -5.79 0.88 3.53
C GLY A 417 -5.23 1.62 4.74
N ASP A 418 -4.51 0.91 5.60
CA ASP A 418 -3.71 1.51 6.67
C ASP A 418 -2.61 2.42 6.13
N ALA A 419 -2.01 2.09 4.98
CA ALA A 419 -0.96 2.88 4.36
C ALA A 419 -1.35 4.36 4.09
N PRO A 420 -2.45 4.66 3.36
CA PRO A 420 -2.90 6.04 3.19
C PRO A 420 -3.42 6.67 4.49
N ILE A 421 -3.98 5.89 5.44
CA ILE A 421 -4.39 6.42 6.76
C ILE A 421 -3.18 6.91 7.55
N HIS A 422 -2.13 6.09 7.69
CA HIS A 422 -0.88 6.46 8.37
C HIS A 422 -0.22 7.65 7.69
N SER A 423 -0.20 7.67 6.37
CA SER A 423 0.43 8.73 5.58
C SER A 423 -0.27 10.07 5.72
N LEU A 424 -1.60 10.09 5.60
CA LEU A 424 -2.38 11.30 5.80
C LEU A 424 -2.30 11.77 7.27
N ALA A 425 -2.35 10.86 8.23
CA ALA A 425 -2.14 11.19 9.64
C ALA A 425 -0.75 11.83 9.86
N ALA A 426 0.31 11.26 9.27
CA ALA A 426 1.65 11.82 9.32
C ALA A 426 1.70 13.21 8.69
N GLY A 427 1.10 13.40 7.51
CA GLY A 427 1.00 14.71 6.85
C GLY A 427 0.30 15.77 7.70
N VAL A 428 -0.71 15.39 8.46
CA VAL A 428 -1.44 16.30 9.35
C VAL A 428 -0.68 16.59 10.65
N LEU A 429 -0.06 15.58 11.25
CA LEU A 429 0.38 15.61 12.65
C LEU A 429 1.90 15.74 12.83
N LEU A 430 2.69 15.45 11.80
CA LEU A 430 4.15 15.44 11.88
C LEU A 430 4.76 16.54 11.01
N ASN A 431 5.99 16.92 11.37
CA ASN A 431 6.84 17.76 10.52
C ASN A 431 7.70 16.89 9.60
N VAL A 432 8.13 17.47 8.48
CA VAL A 432 9.03 16.81 7.51
C VAL A 432 10.30 16.25 8.20
N SER A 433 10.87 16.98 9.16
CA SER A 433 12.08 16.54 9.88
C SER A 433 11.86 15.32 10.77
N GLN A 434 10.61 14.97 11.11
CA GLN A 434 10.25 13.82 11.95
C GLN A 434 10.04 12.55 11.13
N VAL A 435 9.92 12.66 9.80
CA VAL A 435 9.83 11.50 8.90
C VAL A 435 11.21 11.20 8.32
N HIS A 436 11.51 9.91 8.10
CA HIS A 436 12.80 9.46 7.56
C HIS A 436 12.63 8.50 6.37
N TYR A 437 13.30 8.79 5.27
CA TYR A 437 13.40 7.85 4.16
C TYR A 437 14.66 6.98 4.31
N PHE A 438 14.48 5.68 4.53
CA PHE A 438 15.54 4.67 4.61
C PHE A 438 16.07 4.30 3.22
N ARG A 439 16.80 5.24 2.62
CA ARG A 439 17.42 5.12 1.30
C ARG A 439 18.48 4.03 1.19
N ASP A 440 18.99 3.56 2.31
CA ASP A 440 20.08 2.59 2.42
C ASP A 440 19.56 1.16 2.62
N ILE A 441 18.27 1.00 2.92
CA ILE A 441 17.64 -0.30 3.17
C ILE A 441 16.97 -0.81 1.89
N GLY A 442 17.69 -1.65 1.14
CA GLY A 442 17.10 -2.35 0.00
C GLY A 442 16.02 -3.34 0.45
N TYR A 443 14.80 -3.16 -0.04
CA TYR A 443 13.61 -3.86 0.40
C TYR A 443 12.67 -4.17 -0.76
N ARG A 444 12.07 -5.36 -0.75
CA ARG A 444 10.99 -5.77 -1.66
C ARG A 444 9.86 -6.39 -0.87
N HIS A 445 8.65 -6.08 -1.33
CA HIS A 445 7.45 -6.84 -1.05
C HIS A 445 6.77 -7.13 -2.39
N THR A 446 6.49 -8.41 -2.67
CA THR A 446 5.93 -8.88 -3.95
C THR A 446 6.67 -8.33 -5.19
N THR A 447 6.03 -7.47 -5.99
CA THR A 447 6.53 -6.98 -7.28
C THR A 447 7.13 -5.58 -7.22
N ILE A 448 7.18 -4.97 -6.04
CA ILE A 448 7.68 -3.61 -5.83
C ILE A 448 8.93 -3.69 -4.97
N ALA A 449 10.03 -3.16 -5.50
CA ALA A 449 11.34 -3.18 -4.86
C ALA A 449 11.94 -1.78 -4.85
N HIS A 450 12.54 -1.43 -3.72
CA HIS A 450 13.53 -0.37 -3.58
C HIS A 450 14.89 -1.03 -3.36
N CYS A 451 15.91 -0.67 -4.13
CA CYS A 451 17.25 -1.19 -3.97
C CYS A 451 18.33 -0.14 -4.29
N PRO A 452 19.01 0.38 -3.26
CA PRO A 452 20.00 1.42 -3.47
C PRO A 452 21.32 0.89 -4.03
N ALA A 453 22.04 1.77 -4.72
CA ALA A 453 23.40 1.48 -5.13
C ALA A 453 24.36 1.44 -3.93
N ASN A 454 25.38 0.57 -4.01
CA ASN A 454 26.40 0.43 -2.98
C ASN A 454 27.28 1.68 -2.86
N ALA A 455 27.55 2.08 -1.62
CA ALA A 455 28.40 3.21 -1.31
C ALA A 455 29.86 2.97 -1.72
N LYS A 456 30.42 3.97 -2.41
CA LYS A 456 31.79 3.93 -2.92
C LYS A 456 32.85 3.98 -1.81
N ALA A 457 33.79 3.05 -1.85
CA ALA A 457 34.89 2.85 -0.91
C ALA A 457 34.44 2.76 0.56
N ARG A 458 33.22 2.26 0.80
CA ARG A 458 32.62 2.12 2.14
C ARG A 458 31.99 0.74 2.39
N GLN A 459 32.35 -0.25 1.57
CA GLN A 459 31.99 -1.63 1.83
C GLN A 459 32.98 -2.22 2.83
N GLN A 460 32.46 -2.94 3.82
CA GLN A 460 33.25 -3.65 4.83
C GLN A 460 33.23 -5.15 4.53
N ASN A 461 34.20 -5.90 5.06
CA ASN A 461 34.22 -7.35 4.98
C ASN A 461 32.90 -7.95 5.52
N ARG A 462 32.36 -8.94 4.81
CA ARG A 462 31.13 -9.63 5.23
C ARG A 462 31.49 -10.84 6.10
N PRO A 463 31.02 -10.92 7.36
CA PRO A 463 31.13 -12.15 8.12
C PRO A 463 30.16 -13.20 7.55
N PRO A 464 30.62 -14.43 7.23
CA PRO A 464 29.78 -15.49 6.70
C PRO A 464 28.51 -15.73 7.53
N TYR A 465 27.41 -16.12 6.86
CA TYR A 465 26.14 -16.46 7.49
C TYR A 465 25.53 -17.71 6.87
N LEU A 466 25.80 -18.84 7.53
CA LEU A 466 25.22 -20.13 7.17
C LEU A 466 23.87 -20.27 7.87
N GLU A 467 22.78 -20.11 7.10
CA GLU A 467 21.40 -20.23 7.58
C GLU A 467 21.12 -21.66 8.09
N THR A 468 21.17 -21.85 9.40
CA THR A 468 21.16 -23.17 10.03
C THR A 468 19.87 -23.95 9.82
N THR A 469 18.76 -23.29 9.53
CA THR A 469 17.45 -23.92 9.27
C THR A 469 17.39 -24.62 7.90
N THR A 470 18.26 -24.26 6.96
CA THR A 470 18.41 -25.00 5.71
C THR A 470 19.24 -26.26 5.98
N LEU A 471 18.61 -27.44 5.94
CA LEU A 471 19.26 -28.71 6.31
C LEU A 471 20.33 -29.18 5.31
N ASP A 472 20.18 -28.82 4.05
CA ASP A 472 21.14 -29.16 2.99
C ASP A 472 22.37 -28.24 3.09
N GLU A 473 23.49 -28.81 3.54
CA GLU A 473 24.75 -28.09 3.73
C GLU A 473 25.25 -27.41 2.45
N LYS A 474 25.12 -28.08 1.30
CA LYS A 474 25.54 -27.53 0.02
C LYS A 474 24.72 -26.27 -0.30
N LYS A 475 23.40 -26.33 -0.12
CA LYS A 475 22.52 -25.17 -0.35
C LYS A 475 22.85 -24.01 0.59
N ARG A 476 23.19 -24.27 1.86
CA ARG A 476 23.61 -23.21 2.79
C ARG A 476 24.87 -22.49 2.31
N ILE A 477 25.87 -23.24 1.86
CA ILE A 477 27.13 -22.69 1.37
C ILE A 477 26.90 -21.92 0.07
N GLU A 478 26.10 -22.46 -0.85
CA GLU A 478 25.74 -21.78 -2.10
C GLU A 478 24.98 -20.47 -1.86
N GLU A 479 24.03 -20.46 -0.91
CA GLU A 479 23.30 -19.25 -0.54
C GLU A 479 24.22 -18.21 0.10
N ASP A 480 25.12 -18.61 1.00
CA ASP A 480 26.04 -17.68 1.62
C ASP A 480 27.07 -17.12 0.62
N ALA A 481 27.56 -17.96 -0.30
CA ALA A 481 28.42 -17.54 -1.41
C ALA A 481 27.71 -16.55 -2.34
N TYR A 482 26.41 -16.73 -2.59
CA TYR A 482 25.60 -15.75 -3.32
C TYR A 482 25.59 -14.38 -2.61
N TRP A 483 25.50 -14.32 -1.28
CA TRP A 483 25.54 -13.03 -0.58
C TRP A 483 26.95 -12.46 -0.35
N GLU A 484 27.99 -13.24 -0.61
CA GLU A 484 29.38 -12.76 -0.61
C GLU A 484 29.68 -11.86 -1.82
N GLU A 485 28.96 -12.05 -2.92
CA GLU A 485 29.09 -11.24 -4.13
C GLU A 485 27.97 -10.19 -4.18
N TRP A 486 28.28 -8.93 -3.84
CA TRP A 486 27.36 -7.80 -3.95
C TRP A 486 27.59 -6.96 -5.22
N ASP A 487 26.62 -6.12 -5.56
CA ASP A 487 26.67 -5.29 -6.77
C ASP A 487 27.77 -4.23 -6.70
N GLU A 488 28.24 -3.77 -7.86
CA GLU A 488 29.29 -2.75 -7.94
C GLU A 488 28.92 -1.44 -7.23
N GLU A 489 29.91 -0.84 -6.59
CA GLU A 489 29.78 0.47 -5.94
C GLU A 489 29.58 1.58 -6.97
N LYS A 490 28.73 2.57 -6.64
CA LYS A 490 28.45 3.72 -7.52
C LYS A 490 28.66 5.06 -6.82
N GLU A 491 28.95 6.09 -7.61
CA GLU A 491 28.97 7.47 -7.13
C GLU A 491 27.61 7.83 -6.51
N ASN A 492 27.64 8.43 -5.31
CA ASN A 492 26.46 8.72 -4.48
C ASN A 492 25.63 7.50 -4.01
N GLY A 493 26.14 6.27 -4.16
CA GLY A 493 25.55 5.11 -3.52
C GLY A 493 25.59 5.23 -1.99
N VAL A 494 24.60 4.65 -1.33
CA VAL A 494 24.46 4.70 0.13
C VAL A 494 24.34 3.32 0.78
N GLY A 495 24.03 2.30 -0.01
CA GLY A 495 23.81 0.93 0.45
C GLY A 495 25.07 0.23 0.96
N CYS A 496 24.84 -0.78 1.81
CA CYS A 496 25.85 -1.70 2.31
C CYS A 496 25.59 -3.10 1.74
N ARG A 497 26.54 -3.59 0.95
CA ARG A 497 26.56 -4.93 0.32
C ARG A 497 25.22 -5.31 -0.32
N CYS A 498 24.58 -4.35 -0.96
CA CYS A 498 23.35 -4.54 -1.70
C CYS A 498 23.56 -5.47 -2.89
N ARG A 499 22.68 -6.44 -3.04
CA ARG A 499 22.55 -7.28 -4.24
C ARG A 499 21.12 -7.20 -4.75
N CYS A 500 20.89 -6.30 -5.70
CA CYS A 500 19.58 -5.99 -6.24
C CYS A 500 19.09 -7.08 -7.19
N ASP A 501 17.77 -7.29 -7.23
CA ASP A 501 17.14 -8.23 -8.16
C ASP A 501 16.99 -7.57 -9.55
N PRO A 502 17.69 -8.04 -10.59
CA PRO A 502 17.61 -7.42 -11.91
C PRO A 502 16.24 -7.59 -12.57
N GLU A 503 15.42 -8.54 -12.12
CA GLU A 503 14.08 -8.80 -12.67
C GLU A 503 13.02 -7.85 -12.11
N VAL A 504 13.28 -7.21 -10.96
CA VAL A 504 12.34 -6.31 -10.31
C VAL A 504 12.91 -4.88 -10.34
N PRO A 505 12.44 -4.02 -11.26
CA PRO A 505 13.01 -2.69 -11.40
C PRO A 505 12.72 -1.81 -10.17
N GLU A 506 13.68 -0.94 -9.87
CA GLU A 506 13.61 0.10 -8.83
C GLU A 506 12.31 0.91 -8.92
N VAL A 507 11.57 0.99 -7.81
CA VAL A 507 10.29 1.69 -7.71
C VAL A 507 10.45 3.20 -7.79
N GLU A 508 11.55 3.77 -7.26
CA GLU A 508 11.75 5.22 -7.22
C GLU A 508 11.60 5.88 -8.60
N LEU A 509 12.00 5.17 -9.67
CA LEU A 509 12.04 5.66 -11.04
C LEU A 509 10.77 5.34 -11.85
N LYS A 510 9.81 4.62 -11.27
CA LYS A 510 8.57 4.22 -11.97
C LYS A 510 7.51 5.30 -11.90
N GLU A 511 6.65 5.31 -12.92
CA GLU A 511 5.40 6.04 -12.86
C GLU A 511 4.56 5.52 -11.66
N GLY A 512 4.04 6.44 -10.86
CA GLY A 512 3.35 6.11 -9.61
C GLY A 512 4.24 6.14 -8.36
N SER A 513 5.55 6.34 -8.50
CA SER A 513 6.45 6.67 -7.37
C SER A 513 6.09 8.04 -6.78
N CYS A 514 6.12 8.13 -5.46
CA CYS A 514 5.90 9.35 -4.70
C CYS A 514 7.17 9.90 -4.04
N LEU A 515 8.33 9.30 -4.33
CA LEU A 515 9.62 9.84 -3.90
C LEU A 515 9.91 11.25 -4.48
N PRO A 516 9.54 11.59 -5.73
CA PRO A 516 9.60 12.97 -6.21
C PRO A 516 8.89 13.97 -5.28
N ASN A 517 7.68 13.64 -4.82
CA ASN A 517 6.92 14.48 -3.90
C ASN A 517 7.59 14.59 -2.51
N TRP A 518 8.18 13.49 -2.01
CA TRP A 518 8.97 13.51 -0.77
C TRP A 518 10.17 14.45 -0.90
N VAL A 519 10.88 14.35 -2.02
CA VAL A 519 12.04 15.18 -2.37
C VAL A 519 11.70 16.68 -2.39
N ASP A 520 10.54 17.04 -2.93
CA ASP A 520 10.09 18.43 -2.97
C ASP A 520 9.88 19.01 -1.58
N VAL A 521 9.35 18.23 -0.63
CA VAL A 521 9.08 18.70 0.75
C VAL A 521 10.29 18.57 1.69
N ALA A 522 11.09 17.50 1.56
CA ALA A 522 12.32 17.27 2.32
C ALA A 522 13.48 18.14 1.82
N GLY A 523 13.36 18.64 0.59
CA GLY A 523 14.36 19.39 -0.15
C GLY A 523 15.36 18.46 -0.84
N GLY A 524 15.50 18.56 -2.16
CA GLY A 524 16.64 18.02 -2.92
C GLY A 524 16.39 16.68 -3.63
N TRP A 525 16.84 16.60 -4.88
CA TRP A 525 16.56 15.50 -5.83
C TRP A 525 17.56 14.32 -5.79
N ILE A 526 17.21 13.29 -6.56
CA ILE A 526 17.61 11.87 -6.47
C ILE A 526 19.00 11.58 -7.11
N THR A 527 19.61 10.49 -6.64
CA THR A 527 20.78 9.76 -7.19
C THR A 527 20.74 9.60 -8.72
N PRO A 528 21.90 9.48 -9.41
CA PRO A 528 21.94 9.45 -10.87
C PRO A 528 21.16 8.24 -11.41
N GLY A 529 20.13 8.52 -12.20
CA GLY A 529 19.60 7.54 -13.14
C GLY A 529 20.70 7.14 -14.13
N PRO A 530 20.70 5.89 -14.65
CA PRO A 530 21.63 5.51 -15.70
C PRO A 530 21.39 6.36 -16.96
N PRO A 531 22.41 6.58 -17.80
CA PRO A 531 22.24 7.28 -19.07
C PRO A 531 21.18 6.58 -19.92
N ALA A 532 20.41 7.40 -20.64
CA ALA A 532 19.29 7.03 -21.50
C ALA A 532 19.58 5.91 -22.50
#